data_AF-A0A959U7C8-F1
#
_entry.id   AF-A0A959U7C8-F1
#
_cell.length_a   1.000
_cell.length_b   1.000
_cell.length_c   1.000
_cell.angle_alpha   90.00
_cell.angle_beta   90.00
_cell.angle_gamma   90.00
#
_symmetry.space_group_name_H-M   'P 1'
#
loop_
_entity.id
_entity.type
_entity.pdbx_description
1 polymer ?
#
loop_
_entity_poly.entity_id
_entity_poly.type
_entity_poly.pdbx_seq_one_letter_code
_entity_poly.pdbx_strand_id
1 'polypeptide(L)'
;HPEVFRMVKEQGHVTGNHTINHLDGWTTENIPYFHNVRRCARQVDTDLFRPPYGRLKPQQALFLQRHYRVVMWDVLSGDFDPNISAEQCYKNVIRNCSPGSIVVFHDSIKSWDTLKQVLPKVLEYFTAAGYSFEALHEKKLVQPQLVKSIA
;
A
#
# COMPACT_ATOMS: atom_id res chain seq x y z
N HIS A 1 -14.24 12.88 2.08
CA HIS A 1 -13.33 13.62 2.98
C HIS A 1 -12.23 14.36 2.19
N PRO A 2 -12.55 15.35 1.33
CA PRO A 2 -11.52 16.15 0.64
C PRO A 2 -10.56 16.88 1.59
N GLU A 3 -11.03 17.29 2.75
CA GLU A 3 -10.28 17.96 3.82
C GLU A 3 -9.16 17.07 4.38
N VAL A 4 -9.47 15.82 4.70
CA VAL A 4 -8.49 14.83 5.16
C VAL A 4 -7.49 14.53 4.06
N PHE A 5 -7.95 14.37 2.81
CA PHE A 5 -7.07 14.14 1.67
C PHE A 5 -6.07 15.29 1.47
N ARG A 6 -6.52 16.54 1.57
CA ARG A 6 -5.65 17.71 1.45
C ARG A 6 -4.62 17.76 2.58
N MET A 7 -5.04 17.51 3.82
CA MET A 7 -4.15 17.44 4.99
C MET A 7 -3.03 16.41 4.79
N VAL A 8 -3.36 15.21 4.31
CA VAL A 8 -2.37 14.15 4.02
C VAL A 8 -1.32 14.63 3.01
N LYS A 9 -1.74 15.32 1.95
CA LYS A 9 -0.81 15.89 0.95
C LYS A 9 0.03 17.04 1.52
N GLU A 10 -0.57 17.94 2.28
CA GLU A 10 0.12 19.08 2.91
C GLU A 10 1.17 18.63 3.93
N GLN A 11 0.97 17.49 4.58
CA GLN A 11 1.95 16.86 5.48
C GLN A 11 3.05 16.07 4.75
N GLY A 12 3.08 16.10 3.42
CA GLY A 12 4.14 15.50 2.60
C GLY A 12 3.99 14.00 2.37
N HIS A 13 2.84 13.40 2.69
CA HIS A 13 2.58 11.99 2.38
C HIS A 13 2.26 11.79 0.89
N VAL A 14 2.62 10.63 0.37
CA VAL A 14 2.29 10.22 -1.01
C VAL A 14 0.94 9.54 -1.05
N THR A 15 0.10 9.94 -2.02
CA THR A 15 -1.22 9.37 -2.24
C THR A 15 -1.24 8.44 -3.46
N GLY A 16 -2.00 7.35 -3.36
CA GLY A 16 -2.12 6.33 -4.41
C GLY A 16 -3.57 6.00 -4.75
N ASN A 17 -3.76 5.33 -5.88
CA ASN A 17 -5.06 4.92 -6.39
C ASN A 17 -5.46 3.55 -5.81
N HIS A 18 -6.67 3.47 -5.24
CA HIS A 18 -7.26 2.23 -4.74
C HIS A 18 -8.67 1.97 -5.31
N THR A 19 -8.90 2.44 -6.54
CA THR A 19 -10.21 2.55 -7.21
C THR A 19 -11.14 3.58 -6.53
N ILE A 20 -12.24 3.95 -7.18
CA ILE A 20 -13.28 4.83 -6.61
C ILE A 20 -14.22 4.04 -5.68
N ASN A 21 -14.57 2.81 -6.06
CA ASN A 21 -15.64 2.04 -5.42
C ASN A 21 -15.15 0.76 -4.72
N HIS A 22 -13.84 0.63 -4.50
CA HIS A 22 -13.21 -0.56 -3.93
C HIS A 22 -13.56 -1.85 -4.70
N LEU A 23 -13.54 -1.77 -6.05
CA LEU A 23 -13.92 -2.87 -6.92
C LEU A 23 -12.92 -4.03 -6.82
N ASP A 24 -13.43 -5.26 -6.70
CA ASP A 24 -12.61 -6.47 -6.76
C ASP A 24 -12.25 -6.79 -8.22
N GLY A 25 -10.94 -6.83 -8.53
CA GLY A 25 -10.46 -7.08 -9.89
C GLY A 25 -10.86 -8.47 -10.43
N TRP A 26 -11.03 -9.48 -9.57
CA TRP A 26 -11.42 -10.82 -10.01
C TRP A 26 -12.87 -10.93 -10.44
N THR A 27 -13.78 -10.19 -9.79
CA THR A 27 -15.22 -10.26 -10.09
C THR A 27 -15.70 -9.14 -10.99
N THR A 28 -14.92 -8.08 -11.16
CA THR A 28 -15.27 -6.95 -12.04
C THR A 28 -14.80 -7.20 -13.47
N GLU A 29 -15.64 -6.85 -14.44
CA GLU A 29 -15.27 -6.84 -15.85
C GLU A 29 -14.19 -5.79 -16.17
N ASN A 30 -13.36 -6.05 -17.18
CA ASN A 30 -12.17 -5.25 -17.46
C ASN A 30 -12.47 -3.77 -17.71
N ILE A 31 -13.41 -3.47 -18.61
CA ILE A 31 -13.73 -2.08 -18.99
C ILE A 31 -14.23 -1.25 -17.79
N PRO A 32 -15.26 -1.65 -17.03
CA PRO A 32 -15.69 -0.88 -15.87
C PRO A 32 -14.60 -0.77 -14.81
N TYR A 33 -13.79 -1.82 -14.60
CA TYR A 33 -12.64 -1.76 -13.69
C TYR A 33 -11.63 -0.68 -14.11
N PHE A 34 -11.23 -0.65 -15.38
CA PHE A 34 -10.27 0.33 -15.89
C PHE A 34 -10.79 1.77 -15.82
N HIS A 35 -12.07 1.99 -16.12
CA HIS A 35 -12.68 3.32 -15.94
C HIS A 35 -12.67 3.75 -14.47
N ASN A 36 -12.93 2.82 -13.54
CA ASN A 36 -12.91 3.11 -12.12
C ASN A 36 -11.50 3.47 -11.62
N VAL A 37 -10.49 2.69 -12.02
CA VAL A 37 -9.07 2.97 -11.76
C VAL A 37 -8.69 4.33 -12.34
N ARG A 38 -8.97 4.59 -13.62
CA ARG A 38 -8.61 5.86 -14.27
C ARG A 38 -9.28 7.06 -13.62
N ARG A 39 -10.54 6.94 -13.20
CA ARG A 39 -11.26 8.03 -12.52
C ARG A 39 -10.60 8.38 -11.18
N CYS A 40 -10.21 7.38 -10.39
CA CYS A 40 -9.48 7.60 -9.13
C CYS A 40 -8.11 8.24 -9.38
N ALA A 41 -7.33 7.72 -10.34
CA ALA A 41 -6.02 8.26 -10.70
C ALA A 41 -6.08 9.76 -11.03
N ARG A 42 -7.09 10.19 -11.81
CA ARG A 42 -7.25 11.61 -12.16
C ARG A 42 -7.66 12.50 -10.99
N GLN A 43 -8.37 11.96 -10.00
CA GLN A 43 -8.77 12.73 -8.81
C GLN A 43 -7.63 12.84 -7.80
N VAL A 44 -6.86 11.77 -7.64
CA VAL A 44 -5.73 11.70 -6.69
C VAL A 44 -4.47 12.34 -7.28
N ASP A 45 -4.38 12.42 -8.60
CA ASP A 45 -3.20 12.85 -9.37
C ASP A 45 -1.98 11.98 -9.03
N THR A 46 -2.07 10.71 -9.42
CA THR A 46 -1.07 9.69 -9.09
C THR A 46 -0.99 8.62 -10.18
N ASP A 47 0.21 8.06 -10.34
CA ASP A 47 0.47 6.88 -11.15
C ASP A 47 0.59 5.59 -10.30
N LEU A 48 0.57 5.70 -8.97
CA LEU A 48 0.57 4.55 -8.07
C LEU A 48 -0.80 3.91 -8.03
N PHE A 49 -0.85 2.58 -8.14
CA PHE A 49 -2.08 1.83 -8.04
C PHE A 49 -1.90 0.59 -7.17
N ARG A 50 -2.83 0.36 -6.24
CA ARG A 50 -2.97 -0.92 -5.55
C ARG A 50 -4.37 -1.46 -5.80
N PRO A 51 -4.54 -2.73 -6.23
CA PRO A 51 -5.87 -3.30 -6.39
C PRO A 51 -6.50 -3.60 -5.02
N PRO A 52 -7.80 -3.31 -4.83
CA PRO A 52 -8.57 -3.81 -3.70
C PRO A 52 -8.37 -5.32 -3.50
N TYR A 53 -8.23 -5.72 -2.24
CA TYR A 53 -7.98 -7.11 -1.83
C TYR A 53 -6.69 -7.74 -2.39
N GLY A 54 -5.83 -6.98 -3.08
CA GLY A 54 -4.69 -7.55 -3.80
C GLY A 54 -5.07 -8.32 -5.05
N ARG A 55 -6.29 -8.15 -5.57
CA ARG A 55 -6.85 -8.99 -6.63
C ARG A 55 -6.84 -8.29 -7.98
N LEU A 56 -6.10 -8.88 -8.92
CA LEU A 56 -6.09 -8.52 -10.34
C LEU A 56 -6.18 -9.76 -11.21
N LYS A 57 -6.94 -9.66 -12.31
CA LYS A 57 -6.85 -10.63 -13.41
C LYS A 57 -5.54 -10.40 -14.18
N PRO A 58 -4.93 -11.42 -14.80
CA PRO A 58 -3.72 -11.25 -15.61
C PRO A 58 -3.85 -10.17 -16.70
N GLN A 59 -5.00 -10.13 -17.40
CA GLN A 59 -5.28 -9.11 -18.41
C GLN A 59 -5.36 -7.69 -17.82
N GLN A 60 -5.93 -7.56 -16.60
CA GLN A 60 -5.98 -6.27 -15.92
C GLN A 60 -4.59 -5.81 -15.50
N ALA A 61 -3.77 -6.72 -14.95
CA ALA A 61 -2.40 -6.41 -14.58
C ALA A 61 -1.59 -5.95 -15.80
N LEU A 62 -1.62 -6.72 -16.90
CA LEU A 62 -0.92 -6.39 -18.14
C LEU A 62 -1.34 -5.02 -18.71
N PHE A 63 -2.63 -4.69 -18.66
CA PHE A 63 -3.11 -3.39 -19.14
C PHE A 63 -2.72 -2.25 -18.21
N LEU A 64 -2.96 -2.40 -16.90
CA LEU A 64 -2.76 -1.33 -15.92
C LEU A 64 -1.29 -1.01 -15.70
N GLN A 65 -0.39 -2.00 -15.78
CA GLN A 65 1.06 -1.78 -15.66
C GLN A 65 1.64 -0.90 -16.77
N ARG A 66 0.93 -0.72 -17.90
CA ARG A 66 1.34 0.21 -18.98
C ARG A 66 1.09 1.68 -18.62
N HIS A 67 0.29 1.94 -17.59
CA HIS A 67 -0.17 3.27 -17.22
C HIS A 67 0.07 3.62 -15.75
N TYR A 68 0.25 2.61 -14.90
CA TYR A 68 0.34 2.74 -13.46
C TYR A 68 1.42 1.82 -12.90
N ARG A 69 2.04 2.27 -11.81
CA ARG A 69 2.91 1.44 -10.98
C ARG A 69 2.05 0.64 -10.01
N VAL A 70 1.89 -0.65 -10.29
CA VAL A 70 1.12 -1.55 -9.43
C VAL A 70 1.95 -1.90 -8.20
N VAL A 71 1.53 -1.44 -7.02
CA VAL A 71 2.23 -1.67 -5.75
C VAL A 71 1.44 -2.63 -4.87
N MET A 72 2.00 -3.81 -4.65
CA MET A 72 1.50 -4.81 -3.72
C MET A 72 2.10 -4.59 -2.32
N TRP A 73 2.16 -5.64 -1.52
CA TRP A 73 2.79 -5.67 -0.22
C TRP A 73 3.37 -7.06 0.02
N ASP A 74 4.34 -7.15 0.90
CA ASP A 74 4.87 -8.40 1.43
C ASP A 74 4.41 -8.63 2.88
N VAL A 75 4.09 -7.57 3.64
CA VAL A 75 3.62 -7.70 5.02
C VAL A 75 2.20 -7.14 5.18
N LEU A 76 1.25 -8.01 5.53
CA LEU A 76 -0.11 -7.63 5.91
C LEU A 76 -0.21 -7.62 7.44
N SER A 77 -0.47 -6.46 8.04
CA SER A 77 -0.51 -6.32 9.51
C SER A 77 -1.64 -7.13 10.17
N GLY A 78 -2.77 -7.30 9.46
CA GLY A 78 -3.97 -7.93 9.99
C GLY A 78 -4.81 -7.01 10.88
N ASP A 79 -4.53 -5.71 10.89
CA ASP A 79 -5.20 -4.71 11.71
C ASP A 79 -6.72 -4.58 11.47
N PHE A 80 -7.20 -5.03 10.32
CA PHE A 80 -8.61 -5.06 9.95
C PHE A 80 -9.35 -6.34 10.42
N ASP A 81 -8.65 -7.36 10.91
CA ASP A 81 -9.27 -8.64 11.31
C ASP A 81 -9.68 -8.59 12.79
N PRO A 82 -10.98 -8.71 13.12
CA PRO A 82 -11.44 -8.68 14.51
C PRO A 82 -10.93 -9.85 15.36
N ASN A 83 -10.42 -10.92 14.73
CA ASN A 83 -9.85 -12.08 15.44
C ASN A 83 -8.36 -11.90 15.73
N ILE A 84 -7.74 -10.81 15.27
CA ILE A 84 -6.34 -10.48 15.51
C ILE A 84 -6.26 -9.38 16.56
N SER A 85 -5.70 -9.71 17.73
CA SER A 85 -5.39 -8.71 18.77
C SER A 85 -4.31 -7.73 18.30
N ALA A 86 -4.27 -6.54 18.91
CA ALA A 86 -3.20 -5.56 18.66
C ALA A 86 -1.79 -6.14 18.86
N GLU A 87 -1.61 -6.99 19.87
CA GLU A 87 -0.32 -7.65 20.13
C GLU A 87 0.06 -8.66 19.04
N GLN A 88 -0.92 -9.42 18.52
CA GLN A 88 -0.69 -10.31 17.38
C GLN A 88 -0.40 -9.50 16.10
N CYS A 89 -1.14 -8.43 15.85
CA CYS A 89 -0.90 -7.52 14.73
C CYS A 89 0.52 -6.93 14.78
N TYR A 90 0.95 -6.42 15.93
CA TYR A 90 2.32 -5.96 16.15
C TYR A 90 3.36 -7.05 15.86
N LYS A 91 3.16 -8.27 16.40
CA LYS A 91 4.03 -9.43 16.15
C LYS A 91 4.07 -9.84 14.69
N ASN A 92 2.95 -9.78 13.97
CA ASN A 92 2.89 -10.08 12.53
C ASN A 92 3.81 -9.14 11.76
N VAL A 93 3.82 -7.86 12.10
CA VAL A 93 4.65 -6.88 11.41
C VAL A 93 6.13 -7.09 11.72
N ILE A 94 6.52 -7.09 13.00
CA ILE A 94 7.95 -7.14 13.37
C ILE A 94 8.65 -8.45 12.96
N ARG A 95 7.91 -9.57 12.88
CA ARG A 95 8.48 -10.87 12.51
C ARG A 95 8.68 -11.06 11.02
N ASN A 96 7.90 -10.35 10.20
CA ASN A 96 7.87 -10.57 8.76
C ASN A 96 8.48 -9.42 7.96
N CYS A 97 8.72 -8.25 8.56
CA CYS A 97 9.42 -7.18 7.86
C CYS A 97 10.91 -7.45 7.75
N SER A 98 11.47 -7.01 6.63
CA SER A 98 12.90 -6.98 6.35
C SER A 98 13.22 -5.69 5.58
N PRO A 99 14.51 -5.35 5.33
CA PRO A 99 14.85 -4.18 4.54
C PRO A 99 14.16 -4.22 3.16
N GLY A 100 13.39 -3.18 2.84
CA GLY A 100 12.63 -3.08 1.59
C GLY A 100 11.17 -3.54 1.70
N SER A 101 10.71 -4.04 2.84
CA SER A 101 9.31 -4.41 3.06
C SER A 101 8.34 -3.25 2.88
N ILE A 102 7.21 -3.52 2.22
CA ILE A 102 6.01 -2.70 2.13
C ILE A 102 4.95 -3.30 3.04
N VAL A 103 4.63 -2.56 4.11
CA VAL A 103 3.66 -2.97 5.13
C VAL A 103 2.30 -2.35 4.87
N VAL A 104 1.22 -3.13 5.05
CA VAL A 104 -0.16 -2.63 4.94
C VAL A 104 -0.81 -2.46 6.30
N PHE A 105 -1.27 -1.24 6.53
CA PHE A 105 -2.24 -0.86 7.55
C PHE A 105 -3.45 -0.22 6.88
N HIS A 106 -4.58 -0.20 7.58
CA HIS A 106 -5.85 0.35 7.13
C HIS A 106 -6.29 1.47 8.07
N ASP A 107 -6.54 2.65 7.53
CA ASP A 107 -7.18 3.75 8.26
C ASP A 107 -8.69 3.67 8.04
N SER A 108 -9.37 2.90 8.88
CA SER A 108 -10.83 2.69 8.82
C SER A 108 -11.40 2.59 10.22
N ILE A 109 -12.72 2.84 10.36
CA ILE A 109 -13.43 2.70 11.64
C ILE A 109 -13.20 1.30 12.24
N LYS A 110 -13.15 0.26 11.40
CA LYS A 110 -12.97 -1.13 11.82
C LYS A 110 -11.58 -1.40 12.40
N SER A 111 -10.54 -0.80 11.82
CA SER A 111 -9.13 -1.05 12.16
C SER A 111 -8.56 -0.04 13.16
N TRP A 112 -9.25 1.08 13.38
CA TRP A 112 -8.72 2.22 14.15
C TRP A 112 -8.24 1.84 15.55
N ASP A 113 -9.02 1.05 16.29
CA ASP A 113 -8.67 0.68 17.66
C ASP A 113 -7.40 -0.16 17.75
N THR A 114 -7.12 -0.98 16.74
CA THR A 114 -5.88 -1.74 16.61
C THR A 114 -4.76 -0.84 16.10
N LEU A 115 -5.01 -0.07 15.03
CA LEU A 115 -4.02 0.78 14.38
C LEU A 115 -3.39 1.78 15.36
N LYS A 116 -4.20 2.48 16.15
CA LYS A 116 -3.74 3.49 17.11
C LYS A 116 -2.79 2.94 18.18
N GLN A 117 -2.89 1.64 18.47
CA GLN A 117 -2.03 0.95 19.44
C GLN A 117 -0.76 0.39 18.79
N VAL A 118 -0.86 -0.10 17.56
CA VAL A 118 0.21 -0.86 16.89
C VAL A 118 1.17 0.06 16.14
N LEU A 119 0.66 1.06 15.42
CA LEU A 119 1.48 1.89 14.55
C LEU A 119 2.63 2.59 15.30
N PRO A 120 2.41 3.23 16.47
CA PRO A 120 3.51 3.86 17.22
C PRO A 120 4.60 2.86 17.63
N LYS A 121 4.20 1.66 18.09
CA LYS A 121 5.13 0.59 18.51
C LYS A 121 5.97 0.07 17.35
N VAL A 122 5.35 -0.10 16.17
CA VAL A 122 6.04 -0.54 14.96
C VAL A 122 7.08 0.51 14.53
N LEU A 123 6.69 1.79 14.51
CA LEU A 123 7.59 2.88 14.16
C LEU A 123 8.78 2.95 15.12
N GLU A 124 8.53 2.85 16.43
CA GLU A 124 9.56 2.85 17.47
C GLU A 124 10.52 1.67 17.31
N TYR A 125 10.00 0.44 17.17
CA TYR A 125 10.80 -0.78 17.05
C TYR A 125 11.77 -0.71 15.87
N PHE A 126 11.28 -0.36 14.68
CA PHE A 126 12.12 -0.32 13.49
C PHE A 126 13.08 0.88 13.48
N THR A 127 12.67 2.03 14.03
CA THR A 127 13.59 3.16 14.21
C THR A 127 14.75 2.78 15.12
N ALA A 128 14.47 2.12 16.25
CA ALA A 128 15.50 1.62 17.18
C ALA A 128 16.41 0.56 16.53
N ALA A 129 15.87 -0.23 15.59
CA ALA A 129 16.63 -1.20 14.81
C ALA A 129 17.40 -0.57 13.61
N GLY A 130 17.37 0.76 13.45
CA GLY A 130 18.12 1.48 12.42
C GLY A 130 17.45 1.55 11.04
N TYR A 131 16.16 1.23 10.95
CA TYR A 131 15.40 1.37 9.72
C TYR A 131 14.92 2.80 9.51
N SER A 132 14.73 3.16 8.24
CA SER A 132 14.06 4.39 7.83
C SER A 132 12.74 4.06 7.11
N PHE A 133 11.76 4.95 7.24
CA PHE A 133 10.49 4.84 6.53
C PHE A 133 10.49 5.77 5.32
N GLU A 134 10.14 5.22 4.16
CA GLU A 134 10.10 5.98 2.93
C GLU A 134 8.72 5.92 2.27
N ALA A 135 8.33 7.04 1.67
CA ALA A 135 7.15 7.06 0.82
C ALA A 135 7.46 6.43 -0.55
N LEU A 136 6.44 5.86 -1.18
CA LEU A 136 6.55 5.17 -2.46
C LEU A 136 6.70 6.18 -3.62
N HIS A 137 7.92 6.64 -3.91
CA HIS A 137 8.18 7.60 -4.99
C HIS A 137 8.56 6.94 -6.33
N GLU A 138 8.44 7.69 -7.42
CA GLU A 138 8.73 7.30 -8.82
C GLU A 138 10.08 6.60 -9.05
N LYS A 139 11.14 7.01 -8.34
CA LYS A 139 12.53 6.61 -8.66
C LYS A 139 13.09 5.43 -7.85
N LYS A 140 12.40 4.93 -6.82
CA LYS A 140 13.01 3.98 -5.86
C LYS A 140 12.54 2.53 -5.97
N LEU A 141 11.49 2.24 -6.73
CA LEU A 141 10.97 0.87 -6.88
C LEU A 141 11.62 0.08 -8.03
N VAL A 142 12.58 0.67 -8.74
CA VAL A 142 13.45 -0.03 -9.70
C VAL A 142 14.88 0.03 -9.17
N GLN A 143 15.24 -0.94 -8.33
CA GLN A 143 16.61 -1.42 -8.27
C GLN A 143 16.59 -2.95 -8.32
N PRO A 144 16.78 -3.57 -9.50
CA PRO A 144 17.52 -4.82 -9.50
C PRO A 144 18.95 -4.46 -9.11
N GLN A 145 19.33 -4.66 -7.85
CA GLN A 145 20.75 -4.79 -7.51
C GLN A 145 21.24 -6.11 -8.12
N LEU A 146 21.63 -6.04 -9.39
CA LEU A 146 22.50 -7.00 -10.03
C LEU A 146 23.57 -6.22 -10.79
N VAL A 147 24.48 -5.63 -10.03
CA VAL A 147 25.84 -5.42 -10.49
C VAL A 147 26.77 -5.96 -9.42
N LYS A 148 26.97 -7.28 -9.43
CA LYS A 148 28.21 -7.88 -8.94
C LYS A 148 29.18 -7.90 -10.13
N SER A 149 30.16 -7.02 -10.05
CA SER A 149 31.51 -7.02 -10.65
C SER A 149 31.84 -7.80 -11.93
N ILE A 150 32.41 -7.06 -12.89
CA ILE A 150 33.68 -7.30 -13.62
C ILE A 150 33.87 -8.68 -14.29
N ALA A 151 33.83 -8.68 -15.62
CA ALA A 151 34.96 -8.97 -16.51
C ALA A 151 34.84 -8.09 -17.76
#